data_AF-A0A920NGV4-F1
#
_entry.id   AF-A0A920NGV4-F1
#
_cell.length_a   1.000
_cell.length_b   1.000
_cell.length_c   1.000
_cell.angle_alpha   90.00
_cell.angle_beta   90.00
_cell.angle_gamma   90.00
#
_symmetry.space_group_name_H-M   'P 1'
#
loop_
_entity.id
_entity.type
_entity.pdbx_description
1 polymer ?
#
loop_
_entity_poly.entity_id
_entity_poly.type
_entity_poly.pdbx_seq_one_letter_code
_entity_poly.pdbx_strand_id
1 'polypeptide(L)' 'MIRHFQSLSQLNHSIDSGFYPLGSCTMKYNPRSTRFAARLAGFMHSHPLQDANTVQGNLALMYELQEGPLRKLEVSQQ' A
#
# COMPACT_ATOMS: atom_id res chain seq x y z
N MET A 1 -3.70 -20.22 -18.58
CA MET A 1 -3.53 -19.52 -17.29
C MET A 1 -4.05 -18.07 -17.34
N ILE A 2 -3.48 -17.16 -18.15
CA ILE A 2 -3.88 -15.73 -18.18
C ILE A 2 -5.39 -15.53 -18.44
N ARG A 3 -5.93 -16.16 -19.50
CA ARG A 3 -7.36 -16.06 -19.84
C ARG A 3 -8.29 -16.52 -18.71
N HIS A 4 -7.89 -17.55 -17.96
CA HIS A 4 -8.67 -18.07 -16.85
C HIS A 4 -8.80 -17.03 -15.72
N PHE A 5 -7.69 -16.41 -15.31
CA PHE A 5 -7.72 -15.35 -14.30
C PHE A 5 -8.44 -14.09 -14.76
N GLN A 6 -8.33 -13.74 -16.05
CA GLN A 6 -9.05 -12.62 -16.62
C GLN A 6 -10.57 -12.86 -16.68
N SER A 7 -11.00 -14.10 -16.96
CA SER A 7 -12.42 -14.46 -16.88
C SER A 7 -12.94 -14.41 -15.44
N LEU A 8 -12.17 -14.92 -14.47
CA LEU A 8 -12.54 -14.84 -13.05
C LEU A 8 -12.61 -13.40 -12.52
N SER A 9 -11.71 -12.51 -12.96
CA SER A 9 -11.74 -11.11 -12.49
C SER A 9 -12.99 -10.37 -12.91
N GLN A 10 -13.56 -10.69 -14.09
CA GLN A 10 -14.79 -10.06 -14.59
C GLN A 10 -16.05 -10.47 -13.82
N LEU A 11 -16.01 -11.60 -13.09
CA LEU A 11 -17.12 -12.04 -12.24
C LEU A 11 -17.19 -11.26 -10.90
N ASN A 12 -16.16 -10.47 -10.57
CA ASN A 12 -16.08 -9.71 -9.32
C ASN A 12 -16.43 -8.23 -9.53
N HIS A 13 -17.21 -7.65 -8.61
CA HIS A 13 -17.36 -6.20 -8.53
C HIS A 13 -16.14 -5.59 -7.83
N SER A 14 -15.57 -4.55 -8.41
CA SER A 14 -14.33 -3.92 -7.93
C SER A 14 -14.41 -2.41 -8.09
N ILE A 15 -13.48 -1.70 -7.44
CA ILE A 15 -13.34 -0.25 -7.60
C ILE A 15 -13.00 0.16 -9.04
N ASP A 16 -12.45 -0.76 -9.84
CA ASP A 16 -12.13 -0.53 -11.25
C ASP A 16 -13.36 -0.68 -12.16
N SER A 17 -14.38 -1.43 -11.72
CA SER A 17 -15.64 -1.64 -12.46
C SER A 17 -16.75 -0.66 -12.09
N GLY A 18 -16.69 -0.05 -10.91
CA GLY A 18 -17.66 0.97 -10.50
C GLY A 18 -17.53 1.39 -9.04
N PHE A 19 -18.46 2.22 -8.58
CA PHE A 19 -18.49 2.68 -7.20
C PHE A 19 -18.77 1.54 -6.22
N TYR A 20 -18.08 1.54 -5.07
CA TYR A 20 -18.17 0.49 -4.05
C TYR A 20 -18.46 1.09 -2.66
N PRO A 21 -19.72 1.46 -2.34
CA PRO A 21 -20.07 2.16 -1.11
C PRO A 21 -20.28 1.23 0.08
N LEU A 22 -19.19 0.65 0.59
CA LEU A 22 -19.22 -0.03 1.89
C LEU A 22 -18.89 0.94 3.01
N GLY A 23 -19.86 1.15 3.91
CA GLY A 23 -19.65 1.88 5.16
C GLY A 23 -18.53 1.23 5.98
N SER A 24 -17.74 2.05 6.68
CA SER A 24 -16.59 1.64 7.51
C SER A 24 -15.40 1.00 6.78
N CYS A 25 -15.55 0.52 5.54
CA CYS A 25 -14.45 -0.05 4.76
C CYS A 25 -13.57 1.00 4.08
N THR A 26 -14.04 2.25 3.98
CA THR A 26 -13.31 3.37 3.37
C THR A 26 -12.73 3.00 2.00
N MET A 27 -13.57 2.44 1.12
CA MET A 27 -13.19 1.98 -0.22
C MET A 27 -12.85 3.16 -1.15
N LYS A 28 -11.64 3.71 -0.99
CA LYS A 28 -11.09 4.85 -1.73
C LYS A 28 -10.26 4.40 -2.93
N TYR A 29 -9.89 5.37 -3.77
CA TYR A 29 -8.98 5.17 -4.88
C TYR A 29 -7.63 4.61 -4.40
N ASN A 30 -7.12 3.58 -5.09
CA ASN A 30 -5.79 3.03 -4.89
C ASN A 30 -4.84 3.48 -6.03
N PRO A 31 -3.94 4.46 -5.79
CA PRO A 31 -3.06 4.98 -6.83
C PRO A 31 -2.15 3.94 -7.45
N ARG A 32 -2.01 3.99 -8.77
CA ARG A 32 -1.11 3.08 -9.51
C ARG A 32 0.36 3.26 -9.10
N SER A 33 0.76 4.48 -8.76
CA SER A 33 2.11 4.81 -8.29
C SER A 33 2.47 4.03 -7.02
N THR A 34 1.56 3.94 -6.05
CA THR A 34 1.76 3.17 -4.81
C THR A 34 1.97 1.68 -5.11
N ARG A 35 1.19 1.11 -6.04
CA ARG A 35 1.36 -0.27 -6.48
C ARG A 35 2.72 -0.51 -7.15
N PHE A 36 3.24 0.46 -7.89
CA PHE A 36 4.57 0.40 -8.49
C PHE A 36 5.67 0.52 -7.43
N ALA A 37 5.56 1.50 -6.53
CA ALA A 37 6.52 1.71 -5.45
C ALA A 37 6.66 0.46 -4.58
N ALA A 38 5.56 -0.20 -4.21
CA ALA A 38 5.58 -1.45 -3.44
C ALA A 38 6.33 -2.61 -4.14
N ARG A 39 6.55 -2.52 -5.46
CA ARG A 39 7.26 -3.53 -6.26
C ARG A 39 8.74 -3.22 -6.49
N LEU A 40 9.27 -2.15 -5.90
CA LEU A 40 10.70 -1.87 -5.95
C LEU A 40 11.46 -3.05 -5.32
N ALA A 41 12.55 -3.48 -5.97
CA ALA A 41 13.30 -4.67 -5.55
C ALA A 41 13.78 -4.59 -4.09
N GLY A 42 14.17 -3.39 -3.64
CA GLY A 42 14.56 -3.13 -2.25
C GLY A 42 13.44 -3.36 -1.23
N PHE A 43 12.16 -3.22 -1.63
CA PHE A 43 11.01 -3.52 -0.77
C PHE A 43 10.51 -4.96 -0.93
N MET A 44 10.52 -5.52 -2.16
CA MET A 44 10.03 -6.89 -2.39
C MET A 44 10.94 -7.97 -1.81
N HIS A 45 12.24 -7.71 -1.73
CA HIS A 45 13.25 -8.72 -1.35
C HIS A 45 13.93 -8.44 -0.01
N SER A 46 13.47 -7.44 0.75
CA SER A 46 13.98 -7.20 2.10
C SER A 46 13.45 -8.25 3.08
N HIS A 47 14.35 -8.93 3.79
CA HIS A 47 13.94 -9.82 4.89
C HIS A 47 13.62 -8.98 6.15
N PRO A 48 12.54 -9.26 6.90
CA PRO A 48 12.19 -8.47 8.10
C PRO A 48 13.29 -8.41 9.18
N LEU A 49 14.14 -9.43 9.26
CA LEU A 49 15.27 -9.52 10.19
C LEU A 49 16.64 -9.29 9.52
N GLN A 50 16.68 -8.63 8.37
CA GLN A 50 17.93 -8.28 7.71
C GLN A 50 18.71 -7.24 8.53
N ASP A 51 20.04 -7.22 8.39
CA ASP A 51 20.88 -6.23 9.08
C ASP A 51 20.44 -4.80 8.75
N ALA A 52 20.27 -3.98 9.78
CA ALA A 52 19.70 -2.64 9.66
C ALA A 52 20.49 -1.75 8.67
N ASN A 53 21.80 -1.94 8.54
CA ASN A 53 22.64 -1.15 7.63
C ASN A 53 22.31 -1.43 6.15
N THR A 54 21.68 -2.57 5.85
CA THR A 54 21.34 -2.98 4.48
C THR A 54 19.92 -2.60 4.04
N VAL A 55 19.07 -2.14 4.98
CA VAL A 55 17.65 -1.81 4.75
C VAL A 55 17.32 -0.35 5.08
N GLN A 56 18.30 0.55 5.00
CA GLN A 56 18.16 1.96 5.37
C GLN A 56 17.01 2.68 4.64
N GLY A 57 16.72 2.32 3.39
CA GLY A 57 15.57 2.86 2.66
C GLY A 57 14.21 2.54 3.30
N ASN A 58 14.04 1.33 3.85
CA ASN A 58 12.81 0.93 4.55
C ASN A 58 12.66 1.71 5.86
N LEU A 59 13.77 1.88 6.59
CA LEU A 59 13.79 2.61 7.86
C LEU A 59 13.50 4.10 7.65
N ALA A 60 14.08 4.71 6.60
CA ALA A 60 13.79 6.09 6.22
C ALA A 60 12.29 6.27 5.90
N LEU A 61 11.69 5.36 5.12
CA LEU A 61 10.27 5.40 4.82
C LEU A 61 9.40 5.32 6.08
N MET A 62 9.72 4.41 7.00
CA MET A 62 9.00 4.29 8.28
C MET A 62 9.09 5.56 9.11
N TYR A 63 10.30 6.13 9.20
CA TYR A 63 10.53 7.38 9.91
C TYR A 63 9.76 8.56 9.30
N GLU A 64 9.84 8.75 7.98
CA GLU A 64 9.12 9.81 7.28
C GLU A 64 7.60 9.68 7.42
N LEU A 65 7.08 8.45 7.39
CA LEU A 65 5.66 8.19 7.62
C LEU A 65 5.25 8.56 9.05
N GLN A 66 6.07 8.20 10.05
CA GLN A 66 5.85 8.55 11.44
C GLN A 66 5.88 10.07 11.65
N GLU A 67 6.91 10.76 11.16
CA GLU A 67 7.08 12.22 11.35
C GLU A 67 6.12 13.08 10.51
N GLY A 68 5.61 12.51 9.42
CA GLY A 68 4.73 13.20 8.48
C GLY A 68 3.30 13.46 9.02
N PRO A 69 2.25 13.38 8.19
CA PRO A 69 0.90 13.70 8.62
C PRO A 69 0.36 12.82 9.77
N LEU A 70 0.96 11.66 10.05
CA LEU A 70 0.57 10.79 11.17
C LEU A 70 0.88 11.43 12.53
N ARG A 71 2.08 11.99 12.74
CA ARG A 71 2.39 12.78 13.95
C ARG A 71 1.49 14.01 14.09
N LYS A 72 1.12 14.66 12.98
CA LYS A 72 0.18 15.80 13.03
C LYS A 72 -1.23 15.40 13.51
N LEU A 73 -1.65 14.16 13.24
CA LEU A 73 -2.92 13.61 13.73
C LEU A 73 -2.85 13.25 15.22
N GLU A 74 -1.71 12.77 15.72
CA GLU A 74 -1.51 12.50 17.15
C GLU A 74 -1.45 13.79 17.99
N VAL A 75 -0.80 14.85 17.48
CA VAL A 75 -0.72 16.16 18.17
C VAL A 75 -2.03 16.95 18.08
N SER A 76 -2.86 16.71 17.05
CA SER A 76 -4.19 17.33 16.90
C SER A 76 -5.25 16.77 17.86
N GLN A 77 -4.98 15.67 18.56
CA GLN A 77 -5.88 15.04 19.52
C GLN A 77 -5.49 15.32 20.99
N GLN A 78 -4.57 16.28 21.22
CA GLN A 78 -4.17 16.78 22.54
C GLN A 78 -4.56 18.25 22.71
#